data_AF-A0A853LUH5-F1
#
_entry.id   AF-A0A853LUH5-F1
#
_cell.length_a   1.000
_cell.length_b   1.000
_cell.length_c   1.000
_cell.angle_alpha   90.00
_cell.angle_beta   90.00
_cell.angle_gamma   90.00
#
_symmetry.space_group_name_H-M   'P 1'
#
loop_
_entity.id
_entity.type
_entity.pdbx_description
1 polymer ?
#
loop_
_entity_poly.entity_id
_entity_poly.type
_entity_poly.pdbx_seq_one_letter_code
_entity_poly.pdbx_strand_id
1 'polypeptide(L)'
;MTQSTSSPYRTGVFNELRRAVTNVAVPHNESPAIVRRRRIVVAITLVVGAAVLGYSLRRHPGESSFYWLTLVLAGVWTAGALISGPLHLGGICWRGRNQRPVITGTGVGLLVGGAFVVGGLIARQITPVAELITRVLLYAHHGWYPVIVAITLINAFAEEVFFRGALYTALGRYHPLVISTVLYTCATLASGNPMLGFAAIILGTVCALERRATGGVLAPVLTHLVWGLIMVLVLPPMFGV
;
A
#
# COMPACT_ATOMS: atom_id res chain seq x y z
N MET A 1 39.34 37.97 -17.15
CA MET A 1 38.89 36.92 -16.22
C MET A 1 37.73 37.46 -15.41
N THR A 2 36.49 37.12 -15.80
CA THR A 2 35.28 37.44 -15.02
C THR A 2 34.71 36.11 -14.55
N GLN A 3 34.93 35.78 -13.29
CA GLN A 3 34.27 34.66 -12.63
C GLN A 3 32.79 35.01 -12.46
N SER A 4 31.95 34.48 -13.34
CA SER A 4 30.51 34.43 -13.14
C SER A 4 30.24 33.49 -11.97
N THR A 5 29.99 34.05 -10.79
CA THR A 5 29.50 33.34 -9.62
C THR A 5 28.14 32.72 -9.95
N SER A 6 28.13 31.43 -10.25
CA SER A 6 26.90 30.65 -10.44
C SER A 6 26.13 30.63 -9.11
N SER A 7 25.05 31.42 -9.05
CA SER A 7 24.10 31.39 -7.94
C SER A 7 23.58 29.97 -7.72
N PRO A 8 23.58 29.45 -6.47
CA PRO A 8 23.08 28.11 -6.20
C PRO A 8 21.58 28.05 -6.55
N TYR A 9 21.27 27.15 -7.48
CA TYR A 9 19.94 26.83 -7.99
C TYR A 9 18.92 26.67 -6.85
N ARG A 10 18.19 27.75 -6.51
CA ARG A 10 16.99 27.68 -5.67
C ARG A 10 15.87 27.11 -6.52
N THR A 11 15.80 25.79 -6.63
CA THR A 11 14.58 25.14 -7.11
C THR A 11 13.42 25.54 -6.20
N GLY A 12 12.37 26.13 -6.76
CA GLY A 12 11.12 26.34 -6.02
C GLY A 12 10.58 25.00 -5.50
N VAL A 13 9.99 25.01 -4.30
CA VAL A 13 9.43 23.82 -3.63
C VAL A 13 8.48 23.04 -4.54
N PHE A 14 7.71 23.75 -5.37
CA PHE A 14 6.82 23.13 -6.37
C PHE A 14 7.56 22.32 -7.44
N ASN A 15 8.70 22.81 -7.92
CA ASN A 15 9.52 22.10 -8.90
C ASN A 15 10.19 20.87 -8.28
N GLU A 16 10.57 20.93 -6.99
CA GLU A 16 11.08 19.76 -6.26
C GLU A 16 10.00 18.70 -6.02
N LEU A 17 8.79 19.11 -5.62
CA LEU A 17 7.62 18.24 -5.50
C LEU A 17 7.27 17.58 -6.83
N ARG A 18 7.18 18.37 -7.90
CA ARG A 18 6.91 17.84 -9.25
C ARG A 18 7.98 16.84 -9.68
N ARG A 19 9.26 17.14 -9.42
CA ARG A 19 10.37 16.24 -9.73
C ARG A 19 10.30 14.95 -8.91
N ALA A 20 9.99 15.04 -7.62
CA ALA A 20 9.82 13.88 -6.75
C ALA A 20 8.68 12.97 -7.24
N VAL A 21 7.53 13.54 -7.59
CA VAL A 21 6.34 12.80 -8.07
C VAL A 21 6.59 12.17 -9.46
N THR A 22 7.25 12.90 -10.36
CA THR A 22 7.49 12.41 -11.73
C THR A 22 8.67 11.46 -11.84
N ASN A 23 9.52 11.37 -10.80
CA ASN A 23 10.71 10.54 -10.79
C ASN A 23 10.40 9.07 -11.09
N VAL A 24 11.28 8.45 -11.87
CA VAL A 24 11.30 7.00 -12.10
C VAL A 24 12.62 6.49 -11.55
N ALA A 25 12.56 5.82 -10.41
CA ALA A 25 13.75 5.22 -9.84
C ALA A 25 14.33 4.17 -10.80
N VAL A 26 15.65 4.20 -10.96
CA VAL A 26 16.37 3.30 -11.85
C VAL A 26 16.16 1.85 -11.37
N PRO A 27 15.66 0.94 -12.22
CA PRO A 27 15.55 -0.47 -11.87
C PRO A 27 16.91 -1.07 -11.53
N HIS A 28 16.95 -1.99 -10.57
CA HIS A 28 18.16 -2.73 -10.27
C HIS A 28 18.43 -3.73 -11.41
N ASN A 29 19.67 -3.76 -11.90
CA ASN A 29 20.08 -4.70 -12.93
C ASN A 29 20.27 -6.08 -12.31
N GLU A 30 19.26 -6.94 -12.45
CA GLU A 30 19.30 -8.35 -12.05
C GLU A 30 19.48 -9.25 -13.28
N SER A 31 20.14 -10.40 -13.10
CA SER A 31 20.28 -11.37 -14.18
C SER A 31 18.92 -11.95 -14.60
N PRO A 32 18.74 -12.37 -15.86
CA PRO A 32 17.47 -12.94 -16.33
C PRO A 32 17.00 -14.15 -15.51
N ALA A 33 17.93 -14.95 -14.99
CA ALA A 33 17.63 -16.10 -14.15
C ALA A 33 17.00 -15.70 -12.80
N ILE A 34 17.51 -14.62 -12.17
CA ILE A 34 16.95 -14.07 -10.93
C ILE A 34 15.55 -13.53 -11.19
N VAL A 35 15.37 -12.74 -12.26
CA VAL A 35 14.05 -12.19 -12.62
C VAL A 35 13.02 -13.30 -12.84
N ARG A 36 13.41 -14.39 -13.51
CA ARG A 36 12.54 -15.56 -13.71
C ARG A 36 12.16 -16.21 -12.38
N ARG A 37 13.13 -16.44 -11.48
CA ARG A 37 12.86 -16.97 -10.13
C ARG A 37 11.89 -16.07 -9.36
N ARG A 38 12.10 -14.74 -9.39
CA ARG A 38 11.20 -13.77 -8.74
C ARG A 38 9.77 -13.90 -9.24
N ARG A 39 9.57 -13.98 -10.55
CA ARG A 39 8.25 -14.14 -11.18
C ARG A 39 7.56 -15.43 -10.77
N ILE A 40 8.29 -16.54 -10.74
CA ILE A 40 7.75 -17.84 -10.31
C ILE A 40 7.30 -17.76 -8.85
N VAL A 41 8.14 -17.27 -7.95
CA VAL A 41 7.81 -17.13 -6.52
C VAL A 41 6.59 -16.23 -6.34
N VAL A 42 6.58 -15.06 -6.97
CA VAL A 42 5.45 -14.10 -6.86
C VAL A 42 4.16 -14.71 -7.42
N ALA A 43 4.21 -15.42 -8.54
CA ALA A 43 3.05 -16.08 -9.12
C ALA A 43 2.50 -17.16 -8.18
N ILE A 44 3.37 -18.00 -7.60
CA ILE A 44 2.97 -19.01 -6.62
C ILE A 44 2.36 -18.33 -5.38
N THR A 45 2.97 -17.28 -4.85
CA THR A 45 2.45 -16.55 -3.69
C THR A 45 1.08 -15.92 -3.99
N LEU A 46 0.87 -15.35 -5.18
CA LEU A 46 -0.43 -14.84 -5.59
C LEU A 46 -1.50 -15.93 -5.60
N VAL A 47 -1.19 -17.11 -6.13
CA VAL A 47 -2.12 -18.24 -6.16
C VAL A 47 -2.44 -18.72 -4.74
N VAL A 48 -1.43 -18.88 -3.89
CA VAL A 48 -1.62 -19.29 -2.49
C VAL A 48 -2.42 -18.23 -1.72
N GLY A 49 -2.09 -16.95 -1.87
CA GLY A 49 -2.82 -15.86 -1.23
C GLY A 49 -4.27 -15.78 -1.69
N ALA A 50 -4.53 -15.98 -2.99
CA ALA A 50 -5.89 -16.07 -3.54
C ALA A 50 -6.66 -17.28 -2.97
N ALA A 51 -6.02 -18.42 -2.78
CA ALA A 51 -6.63 -19.59 -2.16
C ALA A 51 -6.97 -19.35 -0.68
N VAL A 52 -6.08 -18.72 0.08
CA VAL A 52 -6.32 -18.33 1.47
C VAL A 52 -7.46 -17.30 1.57
N LEU A 53 -7.48 -16.29 0.70
CA LEU A 53 -8.57 -15.32 0.61
C LEU A 53 -9.90 -16.01 0.28
N GLY A 54 -9.94 -16.86 -0.76
CA GLY A 54 -11.13 -17.60 -1.15
C GLY A 54 -11.66 -18.53 -0.06
N TYR A 55 -10.77 -19.09 0.76
CA TYR A 55 -11.16 -19.86 1.95
C TYR A 55 -11.72 -18.96 3.06
N SER A 56 -11.12 -17.80 3.29
CA SER A 56 -11.57 -16.81 4.28
C SER A 56 -13.00 -16.34 4.02
N LEU A 57 -13.39 -16.17 2.75
CA LEU A 57 -14.74 -15.77 2.36
C LEU A 57 -15.84 -16.78 2.70
N ARG A 58 -15.45 -18.03 3.01
CA ARG A 58 -16.40 -19.07 3.46
C ARG A 58 -16.62 -19.04 4.97
N ARG A 59 -15.96 -18.12 5.69
CA ARG A 59 -16.05 -17.97 7.14
C ARG A 59 -16.99 -16.83 7.52
N HIS A 60 -17.67 -16.96 8.65
CA HIS A 60 -18.57 -15.92 9.13
C HIS A 60 -17.77 -14.73 9.70
N PRO A 61 -18.23 -13.50 9.45
CA PRO A 61 -17.69 -12.29 10.07
C PRO A 61 -17.69 -12.39 11.60
N GLY A 62 -16.56 -12.09 12.25
CA GLY A 62 -16.46 -12.07 13.72
C GLY A 62 -16.02 -13.37 14.39
N GLU A 63 -15.85 -14.46 13.64
CA GLU A 63 -15.21 -15.67 14.16
C GLU A 63 -13.71 -15.46 14.42
N SER A 64 -13.18 -16.07 15.48
CA SER A 64 -11.73 -16.04 15.79
C SER A 64 -10.86 -16.60 14.65
N SER A 65 -11.44 -17.46 13.81
CA SER A 65 -10.83 -18.00 12.60
C SER A 65 -10.42 -16.91 11.60
N PHE A 66 -11.16 -15.79 11.54
CA PHE A 66 -10.87 -14.69 10.62
C PHE A 66 -9.57 -13.94 10.97
N TYR A 67 -9.30 -13.72 12.26
CA TYR A 67 -8.06 -13.07 12.69
C TYR A 67 -6.83 -13.91 12.32
N TRP A 68 -6.92 -15.23 12.54
CA TRP A 68 -5.85 -16.15 12.16
C TRP A 68 -5.65 -16.23 10.66
N LEU A 69 -6.73 -16.31 9.87
CA LEU A 69 -6.63 -16.35 8.40
C LEU A 69 -6.03 -15.05 7.83
N THR A 70 -6.35 -13.92 8.45
CA THR A 70 -5.77 -12.63 8.09
C THR A 70 -4.26 -12.60 8.39
N LEU A 71 -3.83 -13.08 9.57
CA LEU A 71 -2.41 -13.20 9.90
C LEU A 71 -1.67 -14.21 9.00
N VAL A 72 -2.31 -15.33 8.66
CA VAL A 72 -1.77 -16.31 7.69
C VAL A 72 -1.57 -15.64 6.34
N LEU A 73 -2.54 -14.86 5.87
CA LEU A 73 -2.44 -14.14 4.62
C LEU A 73 -1.29 -13.12 4.64
N ALA A 74 -1.15 -12.35 5.72
CA ALA A 74 0.00 -11.47 5.92
C ALA A 74 1.34 -12.23 5.91
N GLY A 75 1.36 -13.41 6.52
CA GLY A 75 2.50 -14.33 6.50
C GLY A 75 2.83 -14.80 5.08
N VAL A 76 1.83 -15.19 4.29
CA VAL A 76 2.01 -15.60 2.87
C VAL A 76 2.62 -14.46 2.05
N TRP A 77 2.09 -13.24 2.17
CA TRP A 77 2.62 -12.07 1.48
C TRP A 77 4.06 -11.77 1.88
N THR A 78 4.33 -11.72 3.18
CA THR A 78 5.67 -11.40 3.71
C THR A 78 6.68 -12.48 3.32
N ALA A 79 6.36 -13.76 3.51
CA ALA A 79 7.24 -14.87 3.15
C ALA A 79 7.50 -14.91 1.65
N GLY A 80 6.47 -14.77 0.81
CA GLY A 80 6.63 -14.71 -0.64
C GLY A 80 7.52 -13.55 -1.08
N ALA A 81 7.42 -12.40 -0.42
CA ALA A 81 8.28 -11.27 -0.71
C ALA A 81 9.75 -11.51 -0.35
N LEU A 82 10.01 -12.06 0.84
CA LEU A 82 11.36 -12.37 1.32
C LEU A 82 12.03 -13.50 0.49
N ILE A 83 11.27 -14.53 0.11
CA ILE A 83 11.76 -15.64 -0.72
C ILE A 83 12.08 -15.16 -2.15
N SER A 84 11.30 -14.20 -2.67
CA SER A 84 11.48 -13.64 -4.01
C SER A 84 12.87 -12.99 -4.17
N GLY A 85 13.27 -12.14 -3.22
CA GLY A 85 14.59 -11.50 -3.24
C GLY A 85 14.66 -10.23 -2.38
N PRO A 86 15.79 -9.50 -2.43
CA PRO A 86 15.98 -8.32 -1.60
C PRO A 86 14.93 -7.23 -1.87
N LEU A 87 14.48 -6.61 -0.80
CA LEU A 87 13.57 -5.48 -0.81
C LEU A 87 14.33 -4.21 -0.51
N HIS A 88 14.16 -3.21 -1.36
CA HIS A 88 14.84 -1.93 -1.22
C HIS A 88 13.92 -0.95 -0.51
N LEU A 89 14.48 -0.20 0.44
CA LEU A 89 13.72 0.82 1.18
C LEU A 89 13.51 2.10 0.36
N GLY A 90 14.35 2.33 -0.65
CA GLY A 90 14.25 3.47 -1.54
C GLY A 90 14.85 4.74 -0.95
N GLY A 91 14.91 5.79 -1.77
CA GLY A 91 15.43 7.10 -1.42
C GLY A 91 14.81 8.17 -2.29
N ILE A 92 14.68 9.37 -1.74
CA ILE A 92 14.22 10.55 -2.47
C ILE A 92 15.29 11.63 -2.41
N CYS A 93 15.61 12.24 -3.55
CA CYS A 93 16.51 13.38 -3.60
C CYS A 93 15.72 14.65 -3.24
N TRP A 94 15.94 15.17 -2.04
CA TRP A 94 15.34 16.40 -1.55
C TRP A 94 16.43 17.43 -1.28
N ARG A 95 16.33 18.62 -1.86
CA ARG A 95 17.34 19.69 -1.78
C ARG A 95 18.78 19.20 -2.05
N GLY A 96 18.95 18.33 -3.04
CA GLY A 96 20.26 17.78 -3.43
C GLY A 96 20.82 16.70 -2.49
N ARG A 97 20.08 16.27 -1.46
CA ARG A 97 20.48 15.16 -0.58
C ARG A 97 19.55 13.98 -0.76
N ASN A 98 20.12 12.78 -0.86
CA ASN A 98 19.33 11.55 -0.87
C ASN A 98 18.91 11.23 0.57
N GLN A 99 17.61 11.23 0.84
CA GLN A 99 17.05 10.95 2.16
C GLN A 99 16.07 9.78 2.09
N ARG A 100 15.87 9.10 3.23
CA ARG A 100 14.81 8.10 3.34
C ARG A 100 13.46 8.81 3.27
N PRO A 101 12.48 8.28 2.51
CA PRO A 101 11.22 8.96 2.25
C PRO A 101 10.23 8.80 3.42
N VAL A 102 10.67 9.03 4.65
CA VAL A 102 9.85 8.89 5.87
C VAL A 102 8.79 9.98 5.91
N ILE A 103 9.22 11.25 5.80
CA ILE A 103 8.30 12.40 5.81
C ILE A 103 7.33 12.32 4.62
N THR A 104 7.83 11.89 3.45
CA THR A 104 7.00 11.74 2.26
C THR A 104 5.90 10.70 2.47
N GLY A 105 6.25 9.47 2.86
CA GLY A 105 5.26 8.41 3.08
C GLY A 105 4.27 8.75 4.20
N THR A 106 4.76 9.23 5.35
CA THR A 106 3.87 9.63 6.44
C THR A 106 2.96 10.79 6.05
N GLY A 107 3.49 11.81 5.36
CA GLY A 107 2.71 12.96 4.91
C GLY A 107 1.66 12.59 3.87
N VAL A 108 2.02 11.74 2.90
CA VAL A 108 1.07 11.23 1.89
C VAL A 108 0.00 10.36 2.56
N GLY A 109 0.37 9.50 3.51
CA GLY A 109 -0.57 8.73 4.33
C GLY A 109 -1.59 9.61 5.06
N LEU A 110 -1.13 10.72 5.67
CA LEU A 110 -2.03 11.69 6.32
C LEU A 110 -2.97 12.37 5.31
N LEU A 111 -2.47 12.76 4.14
CA LEU A 111 -3.26 13.41 3.11
C LEU A 111 -4.33 12.48 2.52
N VAL A 112 -3.94 11.24 2.17
CA VAL A 112 -4.88 10.23 1.66
C VAL A 112 -5.87 9.84 2.75
N GLY A 113 -5.42 9.63 3.99
CA GLY A 113 -6.31 9.34 5.12
C GLY A 113 -7.31 10.47 5.37
N GLY A 114 -6.87 11.72 5.35
CA GLY A 114 -7.73 12.89 5.46
C GLY A 114 -8.74 13.00 4.32
N ALA A 115 -8.33 12.73 3.08
CA ALA A 115 -9.24 12.69 1.94
C ALA A 115 -10.31 11.60 2.09
N PHE A 116 -9.95 10.43 2.63
CA PHE A 116 -10.90 9.36 2.93
C PHE A 116 -11.84 9.70 4.08
N VAL A 117 -11.39 10.42 5.10
CA VAL A 117 -12.25 10.94 6.17
C VAL A 117 -13.28 11.90 5.59
N VAL A 118 -12.86 12.87 4.77
CA VAL A 118 -13.78 13.81 4.10
C VAL A 118 -14.74 13.05 3.17
N GLY A 119 -14.23 12.10 2.38
CA GLY A 119 -15.04 11.23 1.52
C GLY A 119 -16.04 10.39 2.32
N GLY A 120 -15.65 9.90 3.51
CA GLY A 120 -16.51 9.16 4.43
C GLY A 120 -17.66 10.02 4.97
N LEU A 121 -17.42 11.30 5.28
CA LEU A 121 -18.48 12.24 5.70
C LEU A 121 -19.54 12.44 4.60
N ILE A 122 -19.10 12.50 3.34
CA ILE A 122 -20.00 12.59 2.17
C ILE A 122 -20.73 11.27 1.97
N ALA A 123 -19.99 10.15 1.97
CA ALA A 123 -20.53 8.80 1.77
C ALA A 123 -21.58 8.42 2.83
N ARG A 124 -21.44 8.92 4.06
CA ARG A 124 -22.43 8.73 5.13
C ARG A 124 -23.82 9.30 4.78
N GLN A 125 -23.91 10.27 3.86
CA GLN A 125 -25.18 10.83 3.38
C GLN A 125 -25.85 9.97 2.29
N ILE A 126 -25.15 8.96 1.78
CA ILE A 126 -25.61 8.09 0.68
C ILE A 126 -25.86 6.70 1.26
N THR A 127 -27.11 6.40 1.65
CA THR A 127 -27.46 5.18 2.41
C THR A 127 -26.88 3.88 1.83
N PRO A 128 -26.97 3.58 0.52
CA PRO A 128 -26.38 2.36 -0.03
C PRO A 128 -24.86 2.26 0.14
N VAL A 129 -24.16 3.41 0.10
CA VAL A 129 -22.70 3.47 0.26
C VAL A 129 -22.34 3.35 1.74
N ALA A 130 -23.09 4.03 2.61
CA ALA A 130 -22.89 3.96 4.05
C ALA A 130 -23.03 2.52 4.57
N GLU A 131 -24.02 1.76 4.09
CA GLU A 131 -24.18 0.35 4.46
C GLU A 131 -22.99 -0.54 4.04
N LEU A 132 -22.38 -0.26 2.89
CA LEU A 132 -21.19 -0.97 2.43
C LEU A 132 -19.98 -0.66 3.32
N ILE A 133 -19.82 0.59 3.73
CA ILE A 133 -18.75 1.02 4.63
C ILE A 133 -18.95 0.42 6.03
N THR A 134 -20.15 0.57 6.60
CA THR A 134 -20.48 0.05 7.94
C THR A 134 -20.27 -1.46 8.02
N ARG A 135 -20.60 -2.21 6.96
CA ARG A 135 -20.31 -3.66 6.90
C ARG A 135 -18.83 -3.99 7.09
N VAL A 136 -17.91 -3.17 6.59
CA VAL A 136 -16.46 -3.32 6.84
C VAL A 136 -16.11 -2.94 8.27
N LEU A 137 -16.65 -1.83 8.75
CA LEU A 137 -16.29 -1.28 10.06
C LEU A 137 -16.79 -2.17 11.21
N LEU A 138 -17.88 -2.91 11.02
CA LEU A 138 -18.38 -3.87 12.02
C LEU A 138 -17.37 -4.98 12.35
N TYR A 139 -16.48 -5.35 11.41
CA TYR A 139 -15.37 -6.27 11.70
C TYR A 139 -14.39 -5.70 12.72
N ALA A 140 -14.30 -4.36 12.83
CA ALA A 140 -13.44 -3.68 13.79
C ALA A 140 -14.01 -3.69 15.22
N HIS A 141 -15.28 -4.05 15.42
CA HIS A 141 -15.95 -3.99 16.73
C HIS A 141 -16.15 -5.37 17.40
N HIS A 142 -15.90 -6.47 16.70
CA HIS A 142 -16.13 -7.84 17.22
C HIS A 142 -14.91 -8.43 17.96
N GLY A 143 -13.92 -7.62 18.33
CA GLY A 143 -12.69 -8.10 18.97
C GLY A 143 -12.02 -7.07 19.86
N TRP A 144 -10.95 -7.49 20.55
CA TRP A 144 -10.15 -6.58 21.37
C TRP A 144 -9.49 -5.52 20.46
N TYR A 145 -9.91 -4.26 20.62
CA TYR A 145 -9.55 -3.16 19.73
C TYR A 145 -8.04 -3.04 19.41
N PRO A 146 -7.11 -3.18 20.38
CA PRO A 146 -5.66 -3.19 20.10
C PRO A 146 -5.20 -4.33 19.18
N VAL A 147 -5.84 -5.51 19.23
CA VAL A 147 -5.52 -6.62 18.33
C VAL A 147 -5.91 -6.29 16.90
N ILE A 148 -7.05 -5.63 16.70
CA ILE A 148 -7.52 -5.23 15.37
C ILE A 148 -6.57 -4.19 14.78
N VAL A 149 -6.18 -3.19 15.57
CA VAL A 149 -5.15 -2.21 15.17
C VAL A 149 -3.85 -2.93 14.80
N ALA A 150 -3.38 -3.87 15.62
CA ALA A 150 -2.15 -4.62 15.33
C ALA A 150 -2.25 -5.43 14.02
N ILE A 151 -3.37 -6.14 13.81
CA ILE A 151 -3.61 -6.90 12.58
C ILE A 151 -3.65 -5.97 11.36
N THR A 152 -4.33 -4.82 11.45
CA THR A 152 -4.37 -3.81 10.37
C THR A 152 -2.96 -3.34 10.02
N LEU A 153 -2.12 -3.03 11.01
CA LEU A 153 -0.74 -2.61 10.78
C LEU A 153 0.11 -3.71 10.14
N ILE A 154 -0.03 -4.95 10.62
CA ILE A 154 0.68 -6.12 10.08
C ILE A 154 0.29 -6.36 8.61
N ASN A 155 -1.00 -6.28 8.28
CA ASN A 155 -1.47 -6.42 6.91
C ASN A 155 -0.96 -5.30 6.01
N ALA A 156 -1.09 -4.04 6.44
CA ALA A 156 -0.61 -2.89 5.68
C ALA A 156 0.87 -3.04 5.33
N PHE A 157 1.68 -3.49 6.30
CA PHE A 157 3.09 -3.81 6.05
C PHE A 157 3.27 -4.95 5.04
N ALA A 158 2.60 -6.09 5.26
CA ALA A 158 2.75 -7.30 4.45
C ALA A 158 2.32 -7.07 2.99
N GLU A 159 1.20 -6.37 2.79
CA GLU A 159 0.67 -6.03 1.48
C GLU A 159 1.67 -5.16 0.70
N GLU A 160 2.22 -4.11 1.29
CA GLU A 160 3.16 -3.24 0.58
C GLU A 160 4.50 -3.94 0.29
N VAL A 161 4.97 -4.75 1.24
CA VAL A 161 6.16 -5.60 1.06
C VAL A 161 5.98 -6.56 -0.12
N PHE A 162 4.80 -7.13 -0.31
CA PHE A 162 4.53 -8.02 -1.43
C PHE A 162 4.21 -7.29 -2.73
N PHE A 163 3.16 -6.46 -2.75
CA PHE A 163 2.64 -5.82 -3.96
C PHE A 163 3.59 -4.75 -4.51
N ARG A 164 4.14 -3.87 -3.66
CA ARG A 164 5.05 -2.77 -4.06
C ARG A 164 6.52 -3.18 -3.96
N GLY A 165 6.82 -4.22 -3.18
CA GLY A 165 8.15 -4.81 -3.11
C GLY A 165 8.36 -5.88 -4.17
N ALA A 166 7.96 -7.11 -3.86
CA ALA A 166 8.30 -8.29 -4.65
C ALA A 166 7.63 -8.32 -6.04
N LEU A 167 6.30 -8.14 -6.09
CA LEU A 167 5.53 -8.15 -7.34
C LEU A 167 5.96 -7.00 -8.26
N TYR A 168 5.97 -5.76 -7.77
CA TYR A 168 6.40 -4.59 -8.53
C TYR A 168 7.80 -4.80 -9.14
N THR A 169 8.73 -5.38 -8.37
CA THR A 169 10.10 -5.64 -8.85
C THR A 169 10.15 -6.78 -9.87
N ALA A 170 9.37 -7.86 -9.69
CA ALA A 170 9.31 -8.98 -10.63
C ALA A 170 8.73 -8.59 -12.01
N LEU A 171 7.89 -7.55 -12.03
CA LEU A 171 7.30 -6.99 -13.25
C LEU A 171 8.32 -6.18 -14.07
N GLY A 172 9.40 -5.68 -13.46
CA GLY A 172 10.46 -4.95 -14.18
C GLY A 172 9.91 -3.80 -15.02
N ARG A 173 10.05 -3.89 -16.35
CA ARG A 173 9.57 -2.86 -17.31
C ARG A 173 8.13 -3.08 -17.79
N TYR A 174 7.48 -4.19 -17.43
CA TYR A 174 6.16 -4.56 -17.90
C TYR A 174 5.07 -3.87 -17.05
N HIS A 175 4.91 -2.55 -17.22
CA HIS A 175 3.88 -1.73 -16.56
C HIS A 175 3.67 -2.03 -15.06
N PRO A 176 4.74 -2.01 -14.23
CA PRO A 176 4.68 -2.48 -12.84
C PRO A 176 3.67 -1.72 -11.98
N LEU A 177 3.51 -0.41 -12.22
CA LEU A 177 2.51 0.42 -11.55
C LEU A 177 1.10 -0.11 -11.78
N VAL A 178 0.69 -0.25 -13.05
CA VAL A 178 -0.69 -0.65 -13.39
C VAL A 178 -0.96 -2.07 -12.93
N ILE A 179 -0.06 -3.02 -13.24
CA ILE A 179 -0.29 -4.43 -12.94
C ILE A 179 -0.30 -4.69 -11.42
N SER A 180 0.60 -4.06 -10.65
CA SER A 180 0.57 -4.22 -9.19
C SER A 180 -0.70 -3.63 -8.57
N THR A 181 -1.16 -2.48 -9.04
CA THR A 181 -2.42 -1.87 -8.56
C THR A 181 -3.64 -2.69 -8.94
N VAL A 182 -3.71 -3.23 -10.16
CA VAL A 182 -4.81 -4.10 -10.59
C VAL A 182 -4.83 -5.39 -9.77
N LEU A 183 -3.71 -6.07 -9.63
CA LEU A 183 -3.64 -7.31 -8.83
C LEU A 183 -3.95 -7.06 -7.36
N TYR A 184 -3.49 -5.94 -6.81
CA TYR A 184 -3.85 -5.49 -5.46
C TYR A 184 -5.37 -5.28 -5.34
N THR A 185 -5.96 -4.52 -6.26
CA THR A 185 -7.40 -4.25 -6.28
C THR A 185 -8.21 -5.54 -6.41
N CYS A 186 -7.81 -6.47 -7.28
CA CYS A 186 -8.47 -7.77 -7.42
C CYS A 186 -8.38 -8.60 -6.14
N ALA A 187 -7.21 -8.63 -5.48
CA ALA A 187 -7.04 -9.32 -4.21
C ALA A 187 -7.91 -8.69 -3.11
N THR A 188 -8.00 -7.36 -3.04
CA THR A 188 -8.86 -6.67 -2.09
C THR A 188 -10.34 -6.87 -2.39
N LEU A 189 -10.76 -6.82 -3.66
CA LEU A 189 -12.14 -7.09 -4.09
C LEU A 189 -12.60 -8.51 -3.74
N ALA A 190 -11.65 -9.45 -3.60
CA ALA A 190 -11.97 -10.79 -3.13
C ALA A 190 -12.68 -10.76 -1.76
N SER A 191 -12.47 -9.74 -0.91
CA SER A 191 -13.22 -9.54 0.34
C SER A 191 -14.75 -9.45 0.17
N GLY A 192 -15.26 -9.27 -1.06
CA GLY A 192 -16.68 -9.15 -1.36
C GLY A 192 -17.24 -7.74 -1.13
N ASN A 193 -16.41 -6.77 -0.73
CA ASN A 193 -16.85 -5.41 -0.52
C ASN A 193 -16.35 -4.46 -1.63
N PRO A 194 -17.23 -3.91 -2.48
CA PRO A 194 -16.84 -2.99 -3.55
C PRO A 194 -16.22 -1.68 -3.05
N MET A 195 -16.55 -1.22 -1.83
CA MET A 195 -15.92 -0.03 -1.24
C MET A 195 -14.46 -0.29 -0.87
N LEU A 196 -14.11 -1.51 -0.47
CA LEU A 196 -12.70 -1.89 -0.28
C LEU A 196 -11.96 -1.93 -1.62
N GLY A 197 -12.61 -2.36 -2.70
CA GLY A 197 -12.04 -2.25 -4.05
C GLY A 197 -11.80 -0.80 -4.49
N PHE A 198 -12.78 0.09 -4.27
CA PHE A 198 -12.62 1.52 -4.53
C PHE A 198 -11.45 2.11 -3.74
N ALA A 199 -11.37 1.80 -2.44
CA ALA A 199 -10.26 2.21 -1.58
C ALA A 199 -8.91 1.69 -2.12
N ALA A 200 -8.90 0.42 -2.52
CA ALA A 200 -7.72 -0.26 -3.04
C ALA A 200 -7.23 0.32 -4.36
N ILE A 201 -8.10 0.88 -5.21
CA ILE A 201 -7.66 1.59 -6.43
C ILE A 201 -6.88 2.85 -6.06
N ILE A 202 -7.40 3.66 -5.15
CA ILE A 202 -6.80 4.94 -4.76
C ILE A 202 -5.48 4.70 -4.02
N LEU A 203 -5.52 3.95 -2.90
CA LEU A 203 -4.32 3.63 -2.12
C LEU A 203 -3.33 2.80 -2.97
N GLY A 204 -3.88 1.85 -3.73
CA GLY A 204 -3.29 1.19 -4.90
C GLY A 204 -2.30 2.02 -5.66
N THR A 205 -2.87 3.02 -6.31
CA THR A 205 -2.21 3.94 -7.23
C THR A 205 -1.20 4.81 -6.51
N VAL A 206 -1.56 5.37 -5.35
CA VAL A 206 -0.67 6.24 -4.56
C VAL A 206 0.60 5.48 -4.15
N CYS A 207 0.45 4.32 -3.50
CA CYS A 207 1.59 3.50 -3.09
C CYS A 207 2.44 3.04 -4.29
N ALA A 208 1.82 2.73 -5.43
CA ALA A 208 2.56 2.37 -6.65
C ALA A 208 3.34 3.56 -7.24
N LEU A 209 2.78 4.77 -7.19
CA LEU A 209 3.47 6.00 -7.57
C LEU A 209 4.64 6.32 -6.62
N GLU A 210 4.44 6.17 -5.31
CA GLU A 210 5.52 6.33 -4.32
C GLU A 210 6.65 5.33 -4.54
N ARG A 211 6.30 4.07 -4.82
CA ARG A 211 7.28 3.03 -5.17
C ARG A 211 8.06 3.38 -6.43
N ARG A 212 7.40 3.94 -7.45
CA ARG A 212 8.03 4.43 -8.69
C ARG A 212 8.98 5.60 -8.42
N ALA A 213 8.53 6.56 -7.60
CA ALA A 213 9.26 7.77 -7.27
C ALA A 213 10.49 7.52 -6.39
N THR A 214 10.37 6.65 -5.39
CA THR A 214 11.41 6.42 -4.37
C THR A 214 12.29 5.21 -4.65
N GLY A 215 11.86 4.29 -5.51
CA GLY A 215 12.61 3.08 -5.80
C GLY A 215 12.53 2.00 -4.72
N GLY A 216 11.70 2.18 -3.69
CA GLY A 216 11.58 1.20 -2.62
C GLY A 216 10.24 1.23 -1.89
N VAL A 217 10.13 0.36 -0.89
CA VAL A 217 8.86 0.06 -0.19
C VAL A 217 8.60 0.93 1.03
N LEU A 218 9.58 1.70 1.52
CA LEU A 218 9.43 2.42 2.78
C LEU A 218 8.32 3.48 2.74
N ALA A 219 8.27 4.30 1.68
CA ALA A 219 7.20 5.29 1.54
C ALA A 219 5.81 4.64 1.43
N PRO A 220 5.58 3.67 0.51
CA PRO A 220 4.33 2.93 0.44
C PRO A 220 3.89 2.31 1.77
N VAL A 221 4.82 1.64 2.49
CA VAL A 221 4.55 1.05 3.80
C VAL A 221 4.10 2.12 4.80
N LEU A 222 4.80 3.24 4.90
CA LEU A 222 4.42 4.31 5.83
C LEU A 222 3.09 4.95 5.46
N THR A 223 2.83 5.17 4.17
CA THR A 223 1.54 5.67 3.66
C THR A 223 0.41 4.74 4.07
N HIS A 224 0.56 3.44 3.82
CA HIS A 224 -0.45 2.44 4.14
C HIS A 224 -0.65 2.31 5.66
N LEU A 225 0.42 2.27 6.46
CA LEU A 225 0.30 2.20 7.92
C LEU A 225 -0.46 3.40 8.50
N VAL A 226 -0.11 4.62 8.07
CA VAL A 226 -0.77 5.84 8.54
C VAL A 226 -2.22 5.90 8.07
N TRP A 227 -2.47 5.61 6.79
CA TRP A 227 -3.83 5.55 6.26
C TRP A 227 -4.67 4.50 7.00
N GLY A 228 -4.14 3.29 7.19
CA GLY A 228 -4.82 2.19 7.88
C GLY A 228 -5.13 2.50 9.34
N LEU A 229 -4.23 3.20 10.04
CA LEU A 229 -4.50 3.74 11.38
C LEU A 229 -5.66 4.72 11.38
N ILE A 230 -5.68 5.68 10.43
CA ILE A 230 -6.79 6.63 10.34
C ILE A 230 -8.09 5.87 10.04
N MET A 231 -8.08 4.90 9.13
CA MET A 231 -9.28 4.13 8.80
C MET A 231 -9.81 3.34 10.00
N VAL A 232 -8.95 2.67 10.77
CA VAL A 232 -9.39 1.86 11.92
C VAL A 232 -9.76 2.71 13.15
N LEU A 233 -9.14 3.88 13.31
CA LEU A 233 -9.35 4.74 14.49
C LEU A 233 -10.46 5.79 14.30
N VAL A 234 -10.63 6.29 13.08
CA VAL A 234 -11.47 7.47 12.81
C VAL A 234 -12.78 7.11 12.12
N LEU A 235 -12.79 6.16 11.17
CA LEU A 235 -14.02 5.82 10.45
C LEU A 235 -15.11 5.16 11.33
N PRO A 236 -14.83 4.16 12.20
CA PRO A 236 -15.88 3.56 13.03
C PRO A 236 -16.72 4.59 13.81
N PRO A 237 -16.13 5.49 14.63
CA PRO A 237 -16.93 6.46 15.38
C PRO A 237 -17.66 7.46 14.47
N MET A 238 -17.15 7.76 13.27
CA MET A 238 -17.86 8.61 12.31
C MET A 238 -19.14 7.98 11.75
N PHE A 239 -19.16 6.65 11.64
CA PHE A 239 -20.30 5.88 11.15
C PHE A 239 -21.18 5.33 12.30
N GLY A 240 -20.84 5.65 13.55
CA GLY A 240 -21.61 5.26 14.74
C GLY A 240 -21.45 3.80 15.11
N VAL A 241 -20.31 3.19 14.75
CA VAL A 241 -19.97 1.79 15.02
C VAL A 241 -18.60 1.63 15.65
#